data_AF-A0A382HWP2-F1
#
_entry.id   AF-A0A382HWP2-F1
#
_cell.length_a   1.000
_cell.length_b   1.000
_cell.length_c   1.000
_cell.angle_alpha   90.00
_cell.angle_beta   90.00
_cell.angle_gamma   90.00
#
_symmetry.space_group_name_H-M   'P 1'
#
loop_
_entity.id
_entity.type
_entity.pdbx_description
1 polymer ?
#
loop_
_entity_poly.entity_id
_entity_poly.type
_entity_poly.pdbx_seq_one_letter_code
_entity_poly.pdbx_strand_id
1 'polypeptide(L)'
;MPLALSDPNLLCNRLYINGRWIHPKHCEALEVRNPATGSIVTSVPNGQRSDAQAGIQAAVNALPEWSARPAKDRSMFLRQWHDLVVANVDDLAQILTAEQGKPINEARGEILFGAAFFEWFAEEAKRIYGET
;
A
#
# COMPACT_ATOMS: atom_id res chain seq x y z
N MET A 1 21.78 7.10 -6.56
CA MET A 1 21.00 8.03 -7.42
C MET A 1 19.54 7.92 -7.01
N PRO A 2 18.76 9.01 -7.02
CA PRO A 2 17.32 8.93 -6.76
C PRO A 2 16.64 8.01 -7.78
N LEU A 3 15.58 7.30 -7.37
CA LEU A 3 14.81 6.42 -8.25
C LEU A 3 14.17 7.25 -9.37
N ALA A 4 14.31 6.79 -10.62
CA ALA A 4 13.69 7.41 -11.78
C ALA A 4 12.29 6.81 -11.98
N LEU A 5 11.34 7.27 -11.18
CA LEU A 5 9.93 6.85 -11.25
C LEU A 5 9.16 7.69 -12.27
N SER A 6 8.23 7.06 -12.98
CA SER A 6 7.29 7.76 -13.86
C SER A 6 6.29 8.58 -13.05
N ASP A 7 5.77 8.02 -11.95
CA ASP A 7 5.02 8.74 -10.91
C ASP A 7 5.82 8.80 -9.61
N PRO A 8 6.47 9.94 -9.31
CA PRO A 8 7.24 10.11 -8.09
C PRO A 8 6.38 10.11 -6.81
N ASN A 9 5.06 10.30 -6.92
CA ASN A 9 4.17 10.29 -5.75
C ASN A 9 3.97 8.88 -5.17
N LEU A 10 4.35 7.82 -5.89
CA LEU A 10 4.30 6.44 -5.40
C LEU A 10 5.32 6.17 -4.29
N LEU A 11 6.44 6.91 -4.26
CA LEU A 11 7.43 6.83 -3.19
C LEU A 11 6.98 7.66 -1.98
N CYS A 12 6.14 7.08 -1.14
CA CYS A 12 5.61 7.74 0.05
C CYS A 12 6.56 7.69 1.25
N ASN A 13 6.72 8.83 1.92
CA ASN A 13 7.55 9.00 3.12
C ASN A 13 6.75 9.52 4.32
N ARG A 14 5.47 9.14 4.39
CA ARG A 14 4.46 9.59 5.37
C ARG A 14 3.63 8.41 5.84
N LEU A 15 2.99 8.52 7.00
CA LEU A 15 1.97 7.56 7.42
C LEU A 15 0.64 7.89 6.75
N TYR A 16 -0.13 6.88 6.33
CA TYR A 16 -1.49 7.07 5.82
C TYR A 16 -2.51 6.72 6.90
N ILE A 17 -3.11 7.72 7.53
CA ILE A 17 -4.08 7.56 8.64
C ILE A 17 -5.32 8.39 8.34
N ASN A 18 -6.50 7.76 8.45
CA ASN A 18 -7.80 8.40 8.25
C ASN A 18 -7.91 9.17 6.92
N GLY A 19 -7.48 8.54 5.82
CA GLY A 19 -7.55 9.11 4.48
C GLY A 19 -6.50 10.21 4.20
N ARG A 20 -5.52 10.41 5.08
CA ARG A 20 -4.53 11.49 4.97
C ARG A 20 -3.11 10.99 5.13
N TRP A 21 -2.21 11.56 4.34
CA TRP A 21 -0.77 11.44 4.55
C TRP A 21 -0.32 12.40 5.66
N ILE A 22 0.26 11.87 6.73
CA ILE A 22 0.71 12.65 7.89
C ILE A 22 2.19 12.42 8.19
N HIS A 23 2.83 13.47 8.72
CA HIS A 23 4.08 13.37 9.47
C HIS A 23 3.75 13.50 10.96
N PRO A 24 3.92 12.44 11.76
CA PRO A 24 3.74 12.52 13.21
C PRO A 24 4.64 13.60 13.81
N LYS A 25 4.13 14.33 14.79
CA LYS A 25 4.94 15.30 15.53
C LYS A 25 5.88 14.54 16.46
N HIS A 26 7.18 14.82 16.39
CA HIS A 26 8.21 14.24 17.26
C HIS A 26 8.46 12.73 17.06
N CYS A 27 8.46 12.24 15.82
CA CYS A 27 9.00 10.91 15.50
C CYS A 27 10.40 11.03 14.88
N GLU A 28 11.33 10.21 15.34
CA GLU A 28 12.56 9.97 14.58
C GLU A 28 12.21 9.37 13.21
N ALA A 29 12.95 9.70 12.17
CA ALA A 29 12.77 9.08 10.87
C ALA A 29 13.62 7.80 10.78
N LEU A 30 13.06 6.75 10.21
CA LEU A 30 13.77 5.52 9.87
C LEU A 30 14.25 5.63 8.43
N GLU A 31 15.55 5.51 8.22
CA GLU A 31 16.12 5.48 6.88
C GLU A 31 15.89 4.11 6.24
N VAL A 32 15.30 4.11 5.06
CA VAL A 32 15.22 2.94 4.19
C VAL A 32 16.44 2.96 3.28
N ARG A 33 17.31 1.97 3.42
CA ARG A 33 18.58 1.90 2.68
C ARG A 33 18.54 0.81 1.64
N ASN A 34 19.11 1.11 0.48
CA ASN A 34 19.27 0.14 -0.58
C ASN A 34 20.34 -0.88 -0.18
N PRO A 35 20.01 -2.19 -0.08
CA PRO A 35 20.93 -3.19 0.46
C PRO A 35 22.12 -3.49 -0.46
N ALA A 36 22.02 -3.19 -1.76
CA ALA A 36 23.11 -3.41 -2.71
C ALA A 36 24.17 -2.29 -2.68
N THR A 37 23.80 -1.08 -2.24
CA THR A 37 24.66 0.12 -2.35
C THR A 37 24.87 0.85 -1.02
N GLY A 38 24.03 0.59 -0.01
CA GLY A 38 23.99 1.32 1.26
C GLY A 38 23.37 2.73 1.18
N SER A 39 23.01 3.22 -0.02
CA SER A 39 22.43 4.55 -0.19
C SER A 39 21.01 4.64 0.37
N ILE A 40 20.62 5.80 0.88
CA ILE A 40 19.25 6.04 1.37
C ILE A 40 18.30 6.13 0.17
N VAL A 41 17.25 5.32 0.18
CA VAL A 41 16.13 5.35 -0.79
C VAL A 41 15.13 6.43 -0.38
N THR A 42 14.71 6.40 0.89
CA THR A 42 13.81 7.38 1.51
C THR A 42 13.94 7.30 3.03
N SER A 43 13.24 8.16 3.76
CA SER A 43 13.11 8.05 5.21
C SER A 43 11.64 8.11 5.60
N VAL A 44 11.17 7.15 6.40
CA VAL A 44 9.77 7.03 6.82
C VAL A 44 9.61 7.39 8.31
N PRO A 45 8.46 7.90 8.76
CA PRO A 45 8.24 8.17 10.17
C PRO A 45 8.34 6.91 11.03
N ASN A 46 9.06 6.97 12.16
CA ASN A 46 8.97 5.95 13.22
C ASN A 46 7.67 6.16 14.01
N GLY A 47 6.57 5.59 13.51
CA GLY A 47 5.24 5.73 14.09
C GLY A 47 5.21 5.34 15.58
N GLN A 48 4.49 6.12 16.38
CA GLN A 48 4.38 5.93 17.82
C GLN A 48 3.08 5.21 18.17
N ARG A 49 2.96 4.77 19.43
CA ARG A 49 1.72 4.15 19.95
C ARG A 49 0.47 5.01 19.68
N SER A 50 0.59 6.33 19.78
CA SER A 50 -0.51 7.26 19.51
C SER A 50 -0.97 7.25 18.05
N ASP A 51 -0.06 7.09 17.10
CA ASP A 51 -0.39 7.00 15.67
C ASP A 51 -1.14 5.71 15.37
N ALA A 52 -0.70 4.59 15.96
CA ALA A 52 -1.41 3.31 15.87
C ALA A 52 -2.82 3.41 16.48
N GLN A 53 -2.97 4.04 17.64
CA GLN A 53 -4.28 4.26 18.27
C GLN A 53 -5.19 5.12 17.39
N ALA A 54 -4.66 6.16 16.75
CA ALA A 54 -5.40 7.00 15.82
C ALA A 54 -5.84 6.21 14.58
N GLY A 55 -4.98 5.34 14.04
CA GLY A 55 -5.32 4.43 12.95
C GLY A 55 -6.45 3.45 13.31
N ILE A 56 -6.38 2.84 14.50
CA ILE A 56 -7.43 1.95 15.02
C ILE A 56 -8.76 2.70 15.13
N GLN A 57 -8.77 3.87 15.75
CA GLN A 57 -10.00 4.64 15.93
C GLN A 57 -10.59 5.06 14.59
N ALA A 58 -9.76 5.45 13.62
CA ALA A 58 -10.21 5.79 12.27
C ALA A 58 -10.84 4.58 11.56
N ALA A 59 -10.23 3.40 11.66
CA ALA A 59 -10.77 2.18 11.09
C ALA A 59 -12.13 1.79 11.73
N VAL A 60 -12.24 1.88 13.07
CA VAL A 60 -13.50 1.64 13.79
C VAL A 60 -14.59 2.61 13.32
N ASN A 61 -14.25 3.89 13.14
CA ASN A 61 -15.21 4.90 12.69
C ASN A 61 -15.65 4.69 11.22
N ALA A 62 -14.77 4.18 10.36
CA ALA A 62 -15.07 3.95 8.94
C ALA A 62 -15.85 2.64 8.68
N LEU A 63 -15.75 1.66 9.59
CA LEU A 63 -16.33 0.33 9.43
C LEU A 63 -17.86 0.34 9.19
N PRO A 64 -18.69 1.12 9.92
CA PRO A 64 -20.14 1.11 9.71
C PRO A 64 -20.52 1.50 8.28
N GLU A 65 -19.91 2.56 7.74
CA GLU A 65 -20.18 2.99 6.37
C GLU A 65 -19.65 1.97 5.35
N TRP A 66 -18.43 1.47 5.53
CA TRP A 66 -17.81 0.53 4.59
C TRP A 66 -18.54 -0.82 4.54
N SER A 67 -18.90 -1.37 5.71
CA SER A 67 -19.57 -2.67 5.80
C SER A 67 -21.01 -2.62 5.27
N ALA A 68 -21.70 -1.49 5.42
CA ALA A 68 -23.04 -1.27 4.89
C ALA A 68 -23.09 -1.13 3.35
N ARG A 69 -21.96 -0.87 2.68
CA ARG A 69 -21.92 -0.77 1.21
C ARG A 69 -22.31 -2.11 0.56
N PRO A 70 -22.97 -2.10 -0.61
CA PRO A 70 -23.18 -3.31 -1.40
C PRO A 70 -21.87 -4.01 -1.74
N ALA A 71 -21.88 -5.35 -1.76
CA ALA A 71 -20.73 -6.16 -2.17
C ALA A 71 -20.18 -5.77 -3.55
N LYS A 72 -21.07 -5.41 -4.48
CA LYS A 72 -20.71 -4.94 -5.82
C LYS A 72 -19.86 -3.66 -5.77
N ASP A 73 -20.20 -2.71 -4.92
CA ASP A 73 -19.48 -1.44 -4.84
C ASP A 73 -18.09 -1.66 -4.24
N ARG A 74 -17.98 -2.49 -3.20
CA ARG A 74 -16.68 -2.89 -2.64
C ARG A 74 -15.81 -3.63 -3.66
N SER A 75 -16.42 -4.53 -4.43
CA SER A 75 -15.77 -5.23 -5.55
C SER A 75 -15.17 -4.25 -6.57
N MET A 76 -15.90 -3.19 -6.92
CA MET A 76 -15.41 -2.17 -7.85
C MET A 76 -14.20 -1.40 -7.31
N PHE A 77 -14.18 -1.04 -6.02
CA PHE A 77 -13.01 -0.40 -5.41
C PHE A 77 -11.76 -1.29 -5.46
N LEU A 78 -11.91 -2.58 -5.14
CA LEU A 78 -10.79 -3.54 -5.19
C LEU A 78 -10.30 -3.76 -6.63
N ARG A 79 -11.22 -3.83 -7.60
CA ARG A 79 -10.87 -3.92 -9.03
C ARG A 79 -10.09 -2.70 -9.50
N GLN A 80 -10.57 -1.50 -9.16
CA GLN A 80 -9.86 -0.27 -9.50
C GLN A 80 -8.46 -0.24 -8.88
N TRP A 81 -8.30 -0.76 -7.66
CA TRP A 81 -6.98 -0.85 -7.03
C TRP A 81 -6.06 -1.83 -7.78
N HIS A 82 -6.55 -3.01 -8.16
CA HIS A 82 -5.80 -3.92 -9.04
C HIS A 82 -5.32 -3.18 -10.30
N ASP A 83 -6.22 -2.48 -11.00
CA ASP A 83 -5.89 -1.82 -12.26
C ASP A 83 -4.83 -0.73 -12.08
N LEU A 84 -4.89 0.02 -10.97
CA LEU A 84 -3.88 1.01 -10.61
C LEU A 84 -2.52 0.37 -10.28
N VAL A 85 -2.50 -0.78 -9.59
CA VAL A 85 -1.25 -1.49 -9.29
C VAL A 85 -0.61 -2.00 -10.58
N VAL A 86 -1.40 -2.64 -11.47
CA VAL A 86 -0.90 -3.15 -12.76
C VAL A 86 -0.40 -2.02 -13.65
N ALA A 87 -1.12 -0.90 -13.71
CA ALA A 87 -0.71 0.27 -14.50
C ALA A 87 0.61 0.90 -14.02
N ASN A 88 0.99 0.70 -12.75
CA ASN A 88 2.20 1.25 -12.14
C ASN A 88 3.24 0.17 -11.77
N VAL A 89 3.15 -1.03 -12.37
CA VAL A 89 3.98 -2.18 -12.01
C VAL A 89 5.48 -1.89 -12.08
N ASP A 90 5.92 -1.13 -13.08
CA ASP A 90 7.35 -0.82 -13.26
C ASP A 90 7.89 0.08 -12.16
N ASP A 91 7.16 1.13 -11.78
CA ASP A 91 7.57 2.03 -10.69
C ASP A 91 7.54 1.31 -9.33
N LEU A 92 6.50 0.51 -9.07
CA LEU A 92 6.40 -0.29 -7.85
C LEU A 92 7.51 -1.33 -7.76
N ALA A 93 7.87 -1.97 -8.87
CA ALA A 93 8.99 -2.91 -8.91
C ALA A 93 10.34 -2.21 -8.67
N GLN A 94 10.55 -0.99 -9.20
CA GLN A 94 11.74 -0.20 -8.91
C GLN A 94 11.87 0.12 -7.41
N ILE A 95 10.77 0.52 -6.76
CA ILE A 95 10.75 0.78 -5.31
C ILE A 95 11.10 -0.49 -4.53
N LEU A 96 10.44 -1.60 -4.85
CA LEU A 96 10.64 -2.89 -4.16
C LEU A 96 12.07 -3.41 -4.32
N THR A 97 12.63 -3.37 -5.53
CA THR A 97 14.05 -3.72 -5.76
C THR A 97 14.97 -2.78 -4.99
N ALA A 98 14.67 -1.49 -4.94
CA ALA A 98 15.52 -0.52 -4.27
C ALA A 98 15.56 -0.70 -2.75
N GLU A 99 14.45 -1.04 -2.11
CA GLU A 99 14.39 -1.21 -0.65
C GLU A 99 14.77 -2.63 -0.18
N GLN A 100 14.46 -3.66 -0.96
CA GLN A 100 14.61 -5.06 -0.55
C GLN A 100 15.80 -5.76 -1.25
N GLY A 101 16.14 -5.37 -2.47
CA GLY A 101 17.31 -5.88 -3.20
C GLY A 101 17.06 -7.01 -4.20
N LYS A 102 15.85 -7.56 -4.30
CA LYS A 102 15.54 -8.60 -5.30
C LYS A 102 15.70 -8.10 -6.74
N PRO A 103 16.06 -8.98 -7.70
CA PRO A 103 16.12 -8.63 -9.11
C PRO A 103 14.80 -8.01 -9.63
N ILE A 104 14.91 -7.03 -10.52
CA ILE A 104 13.74 -6.26 -11.00
C ILE A 104 12.65 -7.13 -11.63
N ASN A 105 13.01 -8.24 -12.28
CA ASN A 105 12.03 -9.15 -12.87
C ASN A 105 11.29 -9.98 -11.81
N GLU A 106 11.96 -10.34 -10.72
CA GLU A 106 11.30 -10.97 -9.57
C GLU A 106 10.38 -9.96 -8.87
N ALA A 107 10.81 -8.71 -8.71
CA ALA A 107 9.98 -7.64 -8.15
C ALA A 107 8.71 -7.42 -8.98
N ARG A 108 8.80 -7.35 -10.31
CA ARG A 108 7.62 -7.25 -11.19
C ARG A 108 6.67 -8.43 -11.00
N GLY A 109 7.20 -9.65 -10.98
CA GLY A 109 6.41 -10.86 -10.73
C GLY A 109 5.67 -10.79 -9.39
N GLU A 110 6.34 -10.33 -8.34
CA GLU A 110 5.74 -10.18 -7.01
C GLU A 110 4.65 -9.10 -6.96
N ILE A 111 4.86 -7.93 -7.59
CA ILE A 111 3.84 -6.88 -7.64
C ILE A 111 2.59 -7.38 -8.38
N LEU A 112 2.74 -8.09 -9.50
CA LEU A 112 1.61 -8.65 -10.24
C LEU A 112 0.93 -9.79 -9.47
N PHE A 113 1.70 -10.64 -8.80
CA PHE A 113 1.16 -11.67 -7.92
C PHE A 113 0.37 -11.07 -6.76
N GLY A 114 0.88 -10.01 -6.13
CA GLY A 114 0.17 -9.23 -5.12
C GLY A 114 -1.11 -8.60 -5.66
N ALA A 115 -1.07 -8.02 -6.87
CA ALA A 115 -2.23 -7.42 -7.53
C ALA A 115 -3.35 -8.44 -7.74
N ALA A 116 -3.02 -9.68 -8.11
CA ALA A 116 -3.99 -10.75 -8.34
C ALA A 116 -4.88 -11.04 -7.11
N PHE A 117 -4.40 -10.81 -5.88
CA PHE A 117 -5.23 -10.94 -4.69
C PHE A 117 -6.34 -9.87 -4.64
N PHE A 118 -6.08 -8.64 -5.10
CA PHE A 118 -7.13 -7.62 -5.17
C PHE A 118 -8.21 -7.99 -6.18
N GLU A 119 -7.82 -8.52 -7.35
CA GLU A 119 -8.77 -9.03 -8.35
C GLU A 119 -9.59 -10.21 -7.78
N TRP A 120 -8.93 -11.21 -7.20
CA TRP A 120 -9.58 -12.37 -6.61
C TRP A 120 -10.58 -11.97 -5.52
N PHE A 121 -10.17 -11.16 -4.54
CA PHE A 121 -11.07 -10.74 -3.47
C PHE A 121 -12.13 -9.73 -3.92
N ALA A 122 -11.89 -8.95 -4.98
CA ALA A 122 -12.94 -8.17 -5.63
C ALA A 122 -14.05 -9.09 -6.13
N GLU A 123 -13.68 -10.21 -6.75
CA GLU A 123 -14.62 -11.19 -7.23
C GLU A 123 -15.37 -11.90 -6.10
N GLU A 124 -14.63 -12.38 -5.09
CA GLU A 124 -15.19 -13.09 -3.94
C GLU A 124 -16.05 -12.23 -3.02
N ALA A 125 -15.88 -10.91 -3.03
CA ALA A 125 -16.74 -10.00 -2.28
C ALA A 125 -18.24 -10.21 -2.57
N LYS A 126 -18.58 -10.70 -3.77
CA LYS A 126 -19.96 -10.95 -4.23
C LYS A 126 -20.45 -12.38 -3.96
N ARG A 127 -19.62 -13.24 -3.35
CA ARG A 127 -19.83 -14.69 -3.20
C ARG A 127 -19.77 -15.16 -1.74
N ILE A 128 -20.03 -14.26 -0.79
CA ILE A 128 -20.19 -14.62 0.61
C ILE A 128 -21.59 -15.23 0.78
N TYR A 129 -21.69 -16.53 0.58
CA TYR A 129 -22.94 -17.27 0.70
C TYR A 129 -23.27 -17.54 2.18
N GLY A 130 -24.55 -17.46 2.52
CA GLY A 130 -25.03 -17.95 3.81
C GLY A 130 -25.22 -19.47 3.80
N GLU A 131 -25.29 -20.05 4.99
CA GLU A 131 -25.75 -21.43 5.20
C GLU A 131 -27.21 -21.37 5.71
N THR A 132 -28.03 -22.31 5.27
CA THR A 132 -29.43 -22.50 5.74
C THR A 132 -29.51 -23.65 6.72
#